data_AF-A0A3M1CVE2-F1
#
_entry.id   AF-A0A3M1CVE2-F1
#
_cell.length_a   1.000
_cell.length_b   1.000
_cell.length_c   1.000
_cell.angle_alpha   90.00
_cell.angle_beta   90.00
_cell.angle_gamma   90.00
#
_symmetry.space_group_name_H-M   'P 1'
#
loop_
_entity.id
_entity.type
_entity.pdbx_description
1 polymer ?
#
loop_
_entity_poly.entity_id
_entity_poly.type
_entity_poly.pdbx_seq_one_letter_code
_entity_poly.pdbx_strand_id
1 'polypeptide(L)'
;MRYLPHTDEDIRRMLEQIGASGLEDLFESIPERLHLTGPLRLPEPLSEPELAEHVRELASRNDAGALHFLGAGAYPHHVPAAVDSMLRRGEFFTAYTP
;
A
#
# COMPACT_ATOMS: atom_id res chain seq x y z
N MET A 1 0.45 -11.75 1.51
CA MET A 1 -0.25 -11.50 2.81
C MET A 1 -1.67 -11.01 2.53
N ARG A 2 -2.71 -11.46 3.26
CA ARG A 2 -4.08 -10.95 3.03
C ARG A 2 -4.18 -9.54 3.61
N TYR A 3 -4.43 -8.53 2.76
CA TYR A 3 -4.50 -7.12 3.18
C TYR A 3 -5.71 -6.85 4.08
N LEU A 4 -6.86 -7.45 3.74
CA LEU A 4 -8.07 -7.36 4.54
C LEU A 4 -8.04 -8.45 5.62
N PRO A 5 -8.00 -8.07 6.92
CA PRO A 5 -7.88 -9.03 8.01
C PRO A 5 -9.22 -9.70 8.35
N HIS A 6 -10.34 -9.03 8.06
CA HIS A 6 -11.68 -9.49 8.42
C HIS A 6 -12.15 -10.65 7.54
N THR A 7 -12.73 -11.64 8.19
CA THR A 7 -13.48 -12.72 7.54
C THR A 7 -14.93 -12.31 7.31
N ASP A 8 -15.67 -13.08 6.50
CA ASP A 8 -17.10 -12.86 6.29
C ASP A 8 -17.90 -12.99 7.60
N GLU A 9 -17.41 -13.81 8.53
CA GLU A 9 -17.95 -13.93 9.89
C GLU A 9 -17.77 -12.64 10.68
N ASP A 10 -16.55 -12.08 10.66
CA ASP A 10 -16.27 -10.81 11.34
C ASP A 10 -17.14 -9.68 10.77
N ILE A 11 -17.26 -9.61 9.44
CA ILE A 11 -18.08 -8.59 8.77
C ILE A 11 -19.54 -8.70 9.20
N ARG A 12 -20.12 -9.91 9.17
CA ARG A 12 -21.52 -10.11 9.58
C ARG A 12 -21.75 -9.72 11.03
N ARG A 13 -20.87 -10.14 11.94
CA ARG A 13 -20.96 -9.78 13.36
C ARG A 13 -20.87 -8.28 13.56
N MET A 14 -19.97 -7.59 12.84
CA MET A 14 -19.86 -6.13 12.93
C MET A 14 -21.13 -5.43 12.43
N LEU A 15 -21.71 -5.87 11.31
CA LEU A 15 -22.96 -5.33 10.77
C LEU A 15 -24.15 -5.54 11.72
N GLU A 16 -24.29 -6.74 12.29
CA GLU A 16 -25.31 -7.05 13.30
C GLU A 16 -25.19 -6.15 14.53
N GLN A 17 -23.97 -5.87 15.00
CA GLN A 17 -23.74 -5.00 16.17
C GLN A 17 -24.21 -3.56 15.95
N ILE A 18 -24.10 -3.04 14.74
CA ILE A 18 -24.51 -1.68 14.40
C ILE A 18 -25.92 -1.60 13.79
N GLY A 19 -26.59 -2.75 13.62
CA GLY A 19 -27.94 -2.84 13.05
C GLY A 19 -28.02 -2.56 11.54
N ALA A 20 -26.91 -2.72 10.81
CA ALA A 20 -26.85 -2.56 9.36
C ALA A 20 -27.20 -3.88 8.66
N SER A 21 -27.91 -3.80 7.54
CA SER A 21 -28.33 -4.94 6.73
C SER A 21 -27.26 -5.35 5.71
N GLY A 22 -26.37 -4.42 5.33
CA GLY A 22 -25.30 -4.63 4.36
C GLY A 22 -24.18 -3.61 4.47
N LEU A 23 -23.12 -3.78 3.67
CA LEU A 23 -22.02 -2.82 3.61
C LEU A 23 -22.45 -1.51 2.96
N GLU A 24 -23.43 -1.57 2.05
CA GLU A 24 -23.99 -0.45 1.31
C GLU A 24 -24.61 0.59 2.27
N ASP A 25 -25.24 0.13 3.34
CA ASP A 25 -25.85 0.97 4.39
C ASP A 25 -24.80 1.88 5.06
N LEU A 26 -23.52 1.49 5.09
CA LEU A 26 -22.43 2.29 5.67
C LEU A 26 -22.13 3.56 4.85
N PHE A 27 -22.62 3.64 3.62
CA PHE A 27 -22.35 4.72 2.68
C PHE A 27 -23.55 5.66 2.47
N GLU A 28 -24.66 5.49 3.19
CA GLU A 28 -25.88 6.34 3.07
C GLU A 28 -25.61 7.85 3.21
N SER A 29 -24.58 8.22 3.97
CA SER A 29 -24.16 9.62 4.14
C SER A 29 -23.59 10.27 2.87
N ILE A 30 -23.25 9.48 1.86
CA ILE A 30 -22.70 9.92 0.58
C ILE A 30 -23.84 9.97 -0.45
N PRO A 31 -24.21 11.15 -0.97
CA PRO A 31 -25.25 11.25 -2.00
C PRO A 31 -24.98 10.38 -3.22
N GLU A 32 -25.98 9.63 -3.70
CA GLU A 32 -25.86 8.71 -4.84
C GLU A 32 -25.26 9.34 -6.10
N ARG A 33 -25.55 10.63 -6.35
CA ARG A 33 -24.98 11.38 -7.49
C ARG A 33 -23.44 11.50 -7.46
N LEU A 34 -22.81 11.24 -6.32
CA LEU A 34 -21.37 11.23 -6.13
C LEU A 34 -20.77 9.82 -6.20
N HIS A 35 -21.62 8.78 -6.25
CA HIS A 35 -21.15 7.41 -6.34
C HIS A 35 -20.55 7.18 -7.72
N LEU A 36 -19.52 6.36 -7.76
CA LEU A 36 -18.91 5.95 -9.00
C LEU A 36 -19.87 4.98 -9.72
N THR A 37 -20.26 5.31 -10.95
CA THR A 37 -21.25 4.51 -11.71
C THR A 37 -20.66 3.32 -12.46
N GLY A 38 -19.39 2.99 -12.21
CA GLY A 38 -18.67 1.92 -12.91
C GLY A 38 -17.37 1.58 -12.18
N PRO A 39 -16.59 0.61 -12.68
CA PRO A 39 -15.32 0.27 -12.08
C PRO A 39 -14.32 1.43 -12.22
N LEU A 40 -13.33 1.46 -11.33
CA LEU A 40 -12.16 2.31 -11.52
C LEU A 40 -11.43 1.87 -12.79
N ARG A 41 -10.93 2.85 -13.57
CA ARG A 41 -10.13 2.60 -14.78
C ARG A 41 -8.69 2.25 -14.38
N LEU A 42 -8.52 1.05 -13.83
CA LEU A 42 -7.24 0.50 -13.40
C LEU A 42 -6.89 -0.74 -14.22
N PRO A 43 -5.59 -1.07 -14.35
CA PRO A 43 -5.17 -2.37 -14.88
C PRO A 43 -5.71 -3.52 -14.01
N GLU A 44 -5.71 -4.72 -14.58
CA GLU A 44 -6.02 -5.94 -13.83
C GLU A 44 -5.09 -6.11 -12.62
N PRO A 45 -5.59 -6.67 -11.51
CA PRO A 45 -4.79 -6.90 -10.33
C PRO A 45 -3.69 -7.92 -10.61
N LEU A 46 -2.50 -7.65 -10.09
CA LEU A 46 -1.38 -8.59 -10.10
C LEU A 46 -1.33 -9.34 -8.77
N SER A 47 -0.97 -10.62 -8.82
CA SER A 47 -0.57 -11.36 -7.63
C SER A 47 0.72 -10.78 -7.04
N GLU A 48 1.01 -11.12 -5.78
CA GLU A 48 2.22 -10.67 -5.08
C GLU A 48 3.54 -10.97 -5.87
N PRO A 49 3.76 -12.18 -6.42
CA PRO A 49 4.96 -12.44 -7.23
C PRO A 49 4.98 -11.67 -8.56
N GLU A 50 3.85 -11.57 -9.26
CA GLU A 50 3.76 -10.82 -10.53
C GLU A 50 4.04 -9.34 -10.32
N LEU A 51 3.50 -8.75 -9.24
CA LEU A 51 3.78 -7.36 -8.88
C LEU A 51 5.27 -7.15 -8.57
N ALA A 52 5.88 -8.06 -7.82
CA ALA A 52 7.30 -7.97 -7.49
C ALA A 52 8.20 -8.07 -8.73
N GLU A 53 7.85 -8.92 -9.69
CA GLU A 53 8.54 -9.00 -10.99
C GLU A 53 8.34 -7.73 -11.81
N HIS A 54 7.10 -7.26 -11.95
CA HIS A 54 6.78 -6.05 -12.68
C HIS A 54 7.55 -4.81 -12.18
N VAL A 55 7.60 -4.61 -10.87
CA VAL A 55 8.37 -3.50 -10.27
C VAL A 55 9.87 -3.65 -10.53
N ARG A 56 10.39 -4.89 -10.51
CA ARG A 56 11.81 -5.17 -10.79
C ARG A 56 12.16 -4.88 -12.26
N GLU A 57 11.27 -5.18 -13.19
CA GLU A 57 11.41 -4.83 -14.61
C GLU A 57 11.36 -3.32 -14.88
N LEU A 58 10.53 -2.59 -14.14
CA LEU A 58 10.52 -1.13 -14.22
C LEU A 58 11.84 -0.56 -13.69
N ALA A 59 12.33 -1.07 -12.55
CA ALA A 59 13.56 -0.62 -11.93
C ALA A 59 14.80 -0.90 -12.80
N SER A 60 14.82 -1.99 -13.58
CA SER A 60 15.96 -2.33 -14.45
C SER A 60 16.18 -1.36 -15.62
N ARG A 61 15.21 -0.48 -15.90
CA ARG A 61 15.33 0.57 -16.91
C ARG A 61 16.12 1.79 -16.41
N ASN A 62 16.39 1.87 -15.11
CA ASN A 62 17.18 2.95 -14.52
C ASN A 62 18.68 2.66 -14.65
N ASP A 63 19.48 3.71 -14.89
CA ASP A 63 20.94 3.64 -14.76
C ASP A 63 21.36 3.89 -13.30
N ALA A 64 21.31 2.83 -12.48
CA ALA A 64 21.62 2.90 -11.06
C ALA A 64 23.13 2.78 -10.75
N GLY A 65 23.98 2.56 -11.75
CA GLY A 65 25.42 2.33 -11.58
C GLY A 65 26.28 3.58 -11.81
N ALA A 66 25.69 4.68 -12.25
CA ALA A 66 26.40 5.91 -12.54
C ALA A 66 26.99 6.55 -11.27
N LEU A 67 28.22 7.06 -11.37
CA LEU A 67 28.78 7.92 -10.33
C LEU A 67 28.20 9.32 -10.48
N HIS A 68 27.51 9.80 -9.44
CA HIS A 68 26.89 11.12 -9.44
C HIS A 68 27.74 12.14 -8.69
N PHE A 69 28.18 13.18 -9.40
CA PHE A 69 28.96 14.31 -8.85
C PHE A 69 28.23 15.67 -8.98
N LEU A 70 26.94 15.66 -9.31
CA LEU A 70 26.14 16.88 -9.48
C LEU A 70 25.94 17.67 -8.17
N GLY A 71 26.00 17.00 -7.03
CA GLY A 71 25.83 17.62 -5.71
C GLY A 71 24.42 18.16 -5.48
N ALA A 72 24.31 19.45 -5.16
CA ALA A 72 23.03 20.13 -4.86
C ALA A 72 22.25 19.55 -3.66
N GLY A 73 22.97 19.08 -2.63
CA GLY A 73 22.36 18.59 -1.38
C GLY A 73 22.13 17.08 -1.33
N ALA A 74 22.37 16.35 -2.43
CA ALA A 74 22.35 14.89 -2.46
C ALA A 74 23.74 14.36 -2.86
N TYR A 75 24.31 13.50 -2.01
CA TYR A 75 25.66 12.98 -2.20
C TYR A 75 25.69 11.46 -1.95
N PRO A 76 26.36 10.68 -2.80
CA PRO A 76 26.57 9.28 -2.54
C PRO A 76 27.38 9.10 -1.25
N HIS A 77 26.92 8.22 -0.38
CA HIS A 77 27.58 7.91 0.89
C HIS A 77 27.38 6.44 1.23
N HIS A 78 28.26 5.93 2.09
CA HIS A 78 28.15 4.57 2.59
C HIS A 78 26.98 4.45 3.57
N VAL A 79 26.04 3.54 3.29
CA VAL A 79 24.95 3.17 4.20
C VAL A 79 25.36 1.89 4.96
N PRO A 80 25.56 1.94 6.29
CA PRO A 80 25.92 0.76 7.06
C PRO A 80 24.82 -0.31 7.03
N ALA A 81 25.19 -1.59 6.96
CA ALA A 81 24.24 -2.71 6.90
C ALA A 81 23.24 -2.77 8.08
N ALA A 82 23.61 -2.21 9.23
CA ALA A 82 22.71 -2.10 10.38
C ALA A 82 21.47 -1.24 10.09
N VAL A 83 21.57 -0.26 9.18
CA VAL A 83 20.46 0.62 8.80
C VAL A 83 19.34 -0.20 8.16
N ASP A 84 19.65 -1.11 7.24
CA ASP A 84 18.65 -1.96 6.59
C ASP A 84 17.91 -2.86 7.59
N SER A 85 18.64 -3.37 8.58
CA SER A 85 18.07 -4.19 9.65
C SER A 85 17.13 -3.38 10.54
N MET A 86 17.45 -2.11 10.82
CA MET A 86 16.58 -1.22 11.57
C MET A 86 15.33 -0.81 10.79
N LEU A 87 15.48 -0.43 9.51
CA LEU A 87 14.37 0.04 8.67
C LEU A 87 13.31 -1.03 8.42
N ARG A 88 13.68 -2.32 8.45
CA ARG A 88 12.76 -3.44 8.23
C ARG A 88 12.00 -3.87 9.48
N ARG A 89 12.29 -3.29 10.65
CA ARG A 89 11.60 -3.59 11.91
C ARG A 89 10.28 -2.84 11.97
N GLY A 90 9.18 -3.59 12.09
CA GLY A 90 7.83 -3.04 12.06
C GLY A 90 7.60 -1.97 13.12
N GLU A 91 8.15 -2.15 14.33
CA GLU A 91 8.02 -1.21 15.44
C GLU A 91 8.64 0.17 15.17
N PHE A 92 9.63 0.26 14.27
CA PHE A 92 10.20 1.53 13.83
C PHE A 92 9.56 2.04 12.54
N PHE A 93 9.12 1.14 11.67
CA PHE A 93 8.61 1.49 10.34
C PHE A 93 7.14 1.93 10.35
N THR A 94 6.31 1.37 11.24
CA THR A 94 4.86 1.63 11.25
C THR A 94 4.40 2.59 12.34
N ALA A 95 5.30 2.98 13.26
CA ALA A 95 5.01 4.00 14.26
C ALA A 95 4.78 5.38 13.61
N TYR A 96 3.95 6.21 14.24
CA TYR A 96 3.69 7.59 13.79
C TYR A 96 4.34 8.61 14.75
N THR A 97 3.84 9.84 14.78
CA THR A 97 4.32 10.88 15.69
C THR A 97 4.18 10.43 17.15
N PRO A 98 5.26 10.50 17.95
CA PRO A 98 5.24 10.12 19.36
C PRO A 98 4.37 11.04 20.21
#